data_AF-A0A0A7HK19-F1
#
_entry.id   AF-A0A0A7HK19-F1
#
_cell.length_a   1.000
_cell.length_b   1.000
_cell.length_c   1.000
_cell.angle_alpha   90.00
_cell.angle_beta   90.00
_cell.angle_gamma   90.00
#
_symmetry.space_group_name_H-M   'P 1'
#
loop_
_entity.id
_entity.type
_entity.pdbx_description
1 polymer ?
#
loop_
_entity_poly.entity_id
_entity_poly.type
_entity_poly.pdbx_seq_one_letter_code
_entity_poly.pdbx_strand_id
1 'polypeptide(L)'
;MMWDFHTLRPESMHQWLFLFSDRGIPDGFRHMNGYGSHTFKLVNKNGDYVYCKFHYKTDQGIKNLDVTKAEKLAGSDPDYSLRDLYNAIANGNFPSYTFSIQVMTPEQAKKFKFNPFDLTKIWSHSEFPLIPVGKLVLNRNPENYFAEVTQIA
;
A
#
# COMPACT_ATOMS: atom_id res chain seq x y z
N MET A 1 22.11 -10.21 -12.08
CA MET A 1 20.96 -9.77 -12.90
C MET A 1 20.15 -8.67 -12.20
N MET A 2 19.62 -8.90 -10.98
CA MET A 2 18.81 -7.87 -10.29
C MET A 2 19.59 -6.57 -9.99
N TRP A 3 20.78 -6.65 -9.39
CA TRP A 3 21.58 -5.45 -9.09
C TRP A 3 22.01 -4.67 -10.33
N ASP A 4 22.37 -5.37 -11.41
CA ASP A 4 22.76 -4.75 -12.68
C ASP A 4 21.66 -3.82 -13.22
N PHE A 5 20.41 -4.31 -13.31
CA PHE A 5 19.27 -3.49 -13.73
C PHE A 5 19.10 -2.24 -12.86
N HIS A 6 19.12 -2.38 -11.54
CA HIS A 6 18.89 -1.26 -10.63
C HIS A 6 20.03 -0.24 -10.67
N THR A 7 21.28 -0.66 -10.84
CA THR A 7 22.42 0.26 -11.01
C THR A 7 22.38 1.03 -12.34
N LEU A 8 21.73 0.48 -13.37
CA LEU A 8 21.58 1.11 -14.69
C LEU A 8 20.27 1.90 -14.84
N ARG A 9 19.33 1.79 -13.89
CA ARG A 9 18.01 2.44 -13.89
C ARG A 9 17.80 3.25 -12.60
N PRO A 10 18.42 4.44 -12.49
CA PRO A 10 18.38 5.25 -11.28
C PRO A 10 16.97 5.68 -10.86
N GLU A 11 16.00 5.71 -11.79
CA GLU A 11 14.58 5.95 -11.50
C GLU A 11 13.98 4.89 -10.54
N SER A 12 14.55 3.69 -10.49
CA SER A 12 14.11 2.62 -9.60
C SER A 12 14.52 2.80 -8.13
N MET A 13 15.49 3.69 -7.85
CA MET A 13 16.14 3.81 -6.54
C MET A 13 15.17 4.12 -5.40
N HIS A 14 14.14 4.94 -5.65
CA HIS A 14 13.18 5.28 -4.60
C HIS A 14 12.41 4.04 -4.11
N GLN A 15 11.91 3.22 -5.03
CA GLN A 15 11.24 1.97 -4.67
C GLN A 15 12.22 0.96 -4.08
N TRP A 16 13.46 0.95 -4.58
CA TRP A 16 14.50 0.06 -4.07
C TRP A 16 14.83 0.32 -2.59
N LEU A 17 14.94 1.59 -2.20
CA LEU A 17 15.14 1.98 -0.80
C LEU A 17 13.98 1.53 0.09
N PHE A 18 12.73 1.57 -0.41
CA PHE A 18 11.61 1.01 0.34
C PHE A 18 11.68 -0.51 0.47
N LEU A 19 11.98 -1.21 -0.62
CA LEU A 19 12.07 -2.67 -0.64
C LEU A 19 13.18 -3.21 0.27
N PHE A 20 14.30 -2.50 0.39
CA PHE A 20 15.43 -2.89 1.25
C PHE A 20 15.38 -2.28 2.65
N SER A 21 14.34 -1.52 2.96
CA SER A 21 14.02 -1.15 4.34
C SER A 21 13.23 -2.26 5.02
N ASP A 22 12.98 -2.13 6.32
CA ASP A 22 12.12 -3.06 7.08
C ASP A 22 10.74 -3.27 6.42
N ARG A 23 10.21 -2.27 5.70
CA ARG A 23 8.92 -2.39 4.99
C ARG A 23 8.92 -3.42 3.86
N GLY A 24 10.08 -3.93 3.44
CA GLY A 24 10.20 -5.02 2.48
C GLY A 24 9.79 -6.39 3.03
N ILE A 25 9.75 -6.54 4.37
CA ILE A 25 9.40 -7.78 5.07
C ILE A 25 8.35 -7.53 6.15
N PRO A 26 7.10 -7.17 5.76
CA PRO A 26 6.04 -6.86 6.71
C PRO A 26 5.68 -8.06 7.59
N ASP A 27 5.30 -7.79 8.84
CA ASP A 27 4.82 -8.82 9.77
C ASP A 27 3.34 -9.13 9.52
N GLY A 28 3.09 -9.91 8.46
CA GLY A 28 1.74 -10.23 7.99
C GLY A 28 1.07 -9.08 7.22
N PHE A 29 -0.06 -9.36 6.58
CA PHE A 29 -0.77 -8.37 5.74
C PHE A 29 -1.45 -7.25 6.54
N ARG A 30 -1.78 -7.52 7.81
CA ARG A 30 -2.58 -6.61 8.65
C ARG A 30 -1.78 -5.41 9.16
N HIS A 31 -0.45 -5.51 9.16
CA HIS A 31 0.47 -4.52 9.72
C HIS A 31 1.20 -3.68 8.66
N MET A 32 0.72 -3.69 7.41
CA MET A 32 1.26 -2.86 6.34
C MET A 32 0.24 -1.84 5.85
N ASN A 33 0.71 -0.73 5.27
CA ASN A 33 -0.18 0.21 4.58
C ASN A 33 -0.44 -0.25 3.14
N GLY A 34 -1.56 0.19 2.57
CA GLY A 34 -1.83 0.12 1.13
C GLY A 34 -1.73 1.49 0.48
N TYR A 35 -1.30 1.53 -0.79
CA TYR A 35 -1.21 2.76 -1.57
C TYR A 35 -1.70 2.50 -2.98
N GLY A 36 -2.48 3.43 -3.54
CA GLY A 36 -2.84 3.38 -4.96
C GLY A 36 -1.66 3.65 -5.89
N SER A 37 -0.57 4.21 -5.35
CA SER A 37 0.70 4.57 -6.00
C SER A 37 0.57 5.62 -7.12
N HIS A 38 -0.24 5.36 -8.14
CA HIS A 38 -0.52 6.27 -9.24
C HIS A 38 -1.35 7.48 -8.82
N THR A 39 -1.30 8.50 -9.67
CA THR A 39 -2.18 9.67 -9.57
C THR A 39 -3.43 9.43 -10.38
N PHE A 40 -4.58 9.58 -9.74
CA PHE A 40 -5.90 9.43 -10.33
C PHE A 40 -6.59 10.79 -10.49
N LYS A 41 -7.72 10.82 -11.19
CA LYS A 41 -8.57 11.99 -11.35
C LYS A 41 -9.90 11.74 -10.66
N LEU A 42 -10.29 12.63 -9.75
CA LEU A 42 -11.64 12.65 -9.17
C LEU A 42 -12.43 13.74 -9.88
N VAL A 43 -13.62 13.40 -10.37
CA VAL A 43 -14.49 14.31 -11.13
C VAL A 43 -15.79 14.49 -10.36
N ASN A 44 -16.20 15.75 -10.14
CA ASN A 44 -17.44 16.05 -9.44
C ASN A 44 -18.64 16.06 -10.41
N LYS A 45 -19.85 16.30 -9.88
CA LYS A 45 -21.10 16.37 -10.67
C LYS A 45 -21.13 17.48 -11.73
N ASN A 46 -20.30 18.51 -11.61
CA ASN A 46 -20.21 19.64 -12.54
C ASN A 46 -19.17 19.39 -13.65
N GLY A 47 -18.41 18.29 -13.58
CA GLY A 47 -17.29 18.01 -14.49
C GLY A 47 -15.95 18.62 -14.07
N ASP A 48 -15.90 19.38 -12.97
CA ASP A 48 -14.63 19.85 -12.40
C ASP A 48 -13.84 18.67 -11.83
N TYR A 49 -12.52 18.82 -11.75
CA TYR A 49 -11.68 17.73 -11.29
C TYR A 49 -10.49 18.17 -10.46
N VAL A 50 -10.02 17.20 -9.68
CA VAL A 50 -8.76 17.26 -8.95
C VAL A 50 -7.98 15.97 -9.17
N TYR A 51 -6.66 16.04 -9.00
CA TYR A 51 -5.81 14.86 -8.94
C TYR A 51 -5.77 14.28 -7.53
N CYS A 52 -5.65 12.96 -7.43
CA CYS A 52 -5.75 12.25 -6.18
C CYS A 52 -4.71 11.12 -6.06
N LYS A 53 -4.17 10.92 -4.85
CA LYS A 53 -3.46 9.70 -4.42
C LYS A 53 -4.27 8.99 -3.35
N PHE A 54 -4.42 7.67 -3.47
CA PHE A 54 -5.14 6.83 -2.50
C PHE A 54 -4.21 6.23 -1.46
N HIS A 55 -4.62 6.28 -0.18
CA HIS A 55 -3.86 5.75 0.96
C HIS A 55 -4.77 4.92 1.85
N TYR A 56 -4.32 3.71 2.20
CA TYR A 56 -4.94 2.85 3.20
C TYR A 56 -3.96 2.71 4.36
N LYS A 57 -4.25 3.36 5.48
CA LYS A 57 -3.41 3.30 6.68
C LYS A 57 -3.88 2.17 7.58
N THR A 58 -2.98 1.23 7.91
CA THR A 58 -3.29 0.16 8.88
C THR A 58 -3.65 0.77 10.23
N ASP A 59 -4.77 0.33 10.80
CA ASP A 59 -5.18 0.73 12.15
C ASP A 59 -4.52 -0.14 13.25
N GLN A 60 -3.80 -1.20 12.85
CA GLN A 60 -3.13 -2.17 13.73
C GLN A 60 -1.70 -1.74 14.11
N GLY A 61 -1.23 -0.63 13.53
CA GLY A 61 0.16 -0.19 13.62
C GLY A 61 1.07 -0.96 12.66
N ILE A 62 2.11 -0.27 12.17
CA ILE A 62 3.08 -0.86 11.26
C ILE A 62 4.03 -1.77 12.02
N LYS A 63 4.21 -3.00 11.53
CA LYS A 63 5.18 -3.98 12.05
C LYS A 63 5.87 -4.68 10.90
N ASN A 64 7.15 -4.95 11.09
CA ASN A 64 8.01 -5.64 10.13
C ASN A 64 8.77 -6.75 10.86
N LEU A 65 9.19 -7.76 10.10
CA LEU A 65 9.98 -8.87 10.62
C LEU A 65 11.45 -8.50 10.70
N ASP A 66 12.15 -9.07 11.69
CA ASP A 66 13.60 -9.17 11.63
C ASP A 66 14.01 -10.14 10.52
N VAL A 67 15.15 -9.89 9.86
CA VAL A 67 15.63 -10.71 8.73
C VAL A 67 15.79 -12.18 9.12
N THR A 68 16.31 -12.48 10.31
CA THR A 68 16.51 -13.87 10.78
C THR A 68 15.17 -14.57 11.04
N LYS A 69 14.17 -13.83 11.54
CA LYS A 69 12.81 -14.33 11.73
C LYS A 69 12.13 -14.58 10.38
N ALA A 70 12.29 -13.66 9.43
CA ALA A 70 11.75 -13.80 8.07
C ALA A 70 12.34 -15.02 7.35
N GLU A 71 13.65 -15.22 7.43
CA GLU A 71 14.33 -16.39 6.86
C GLU A 71 13.82 -17.71 7.46
N LYS A 72 13.69 -17.77 8.79
CA LYS A 72 13.12 -18.94 9.47
C LYS A 72 11.69 -19.23 9.03
N LEU A 73 10.83 -18.20 8.96
CA LEU A 73 9.44 -18.36 8.55
C LEU A 73 9.33 -18.80 7.09
N ALA A 74 10.19 -18.32 6.20
CA ALA A 74 10.17 -18.73 4.80
C ALA A 74 10.32 -20.25 4.60
N GLY A 75 11.06 -20.93 5.48
CA GLY A 75 11.19 -22.39 5.47
C GLY A 75 10.19 -23.13 6.35
N SER A 76 9.92 -22.63 7.56
CA SER A 76 9.07 -23.34 8.54
C SER A 76 7.58 -23.09 8.34
N ASP A 77 7.21 -22.00 7.68
CA ASP A 77 5.85 -21.52 7.51
C ASP A 77 5.70 -20.54 6.33
N PRO A 78 5.76 -21.05 5.08
CA PRO A 78 5.68 -20.20 3.89
C PRO A 78 4.34 -19.45 3.77
N ASP A 79 3.30 -19.90 4.47
CA ASP A 79 1.95 -19.32 4.45
C ASP A 79 1.70 -18.33 5.60
N TYR A 80 2.74 -17.92 6.32
CA TYR A 80 2.64 -17.09 7.54
C TYR A 80 1.65 -15.93 7.42
N SER A 81 1.82 -15.06 6.41
CA SER A 81 1.00 -13.86 6.23
C SER A 81 -0.45 -14.18 5.90
N LEU A 82 -0.70 -15.25 5.14
CA LEU A 82 -2.04 -15.71 4.81
C LEU A 82 -2.73 -16.30 6.05
N ARG A 83 -2.02 -17.15 6.79
CA ARG A 83 -2.54 -17.76 8.02
C ARG A 83 -2.83 -16.70 9.09
N ASP A 84 -1.96 -15.71 9.26
CA ASP A 84 -2.18 -14.57 10.16
C ASP A 84 -3.49 -13.85 9.84
N LEU A 85 -3.71 -13.49 8.57
CA LEU A 85 -4.92 -12.80 8.14
C LEU A 85 -6.17 -13.67 8.34
N TYR A 86 -6.13 -14.93 7.89
CA TYR A 86 -7.24 -15.87 8.02
C TYR A 86 -7.64 -16.07 9.48
N ASN A 87 -6.66 -16.35 10.34
CA ASN A 87 -6.90 -16.58 11.77
C ASN A 87 -7.40 -15.32 12.47
N ALA A 88 -6.90 -14.13 12.11
CA ALA A 88 -7.39 -12.89 12.69
C ALA A 88 -8.88 -12.70 12.40
N ILE A 89 -9.31 -12.92 11.16
CA ILE A 89 -10.73 -12.81 10.78
C ILE A 89 -11.56 -13.91 11.45
N ALA A 90 -11.11 -15.16 11.44
CA ALA A 90 -11.82 -16.29 12.06
C ALA A 90 -12.04 -16.09 13.57
N ASN A 91 -11.10 -15.41 14.25
CA ASN A 91 -11.18 -15.09 15.67
C ASN A 91 -11.91 -13.77 15.99
N GLY A 92 -12.56 -13.13 15.00
CA GLY A 92 -13.26 -11.84 15.20
C GLY A 92 -12.34 -10.62 15.32
N ASN A 93 -11.02 -10.79 15.17
CA ASN A 93 -10.02 -9.72 15.20
C ASN A 93 -9.89 -9.08 13.81
N PHE A 94 -10.96 -8.43 13.36
CA PHE A 94 -11.07 -7.90 12.00
C PHE A 94 -10.05 -6.78 11.72
N PRO A 95 -9.12 -6.96 10.76
CA PRO A 95 -8.25 -5.88 10.37
C PRO A 95 -9.05 -4.80 9.64
N SER A 96 -8.79 -3.56 10.02
CA SER A 96 -9.27 -2.36 9.36
C SER A 96 -8.16 -1.41 8.92
N TYR A 97 -8.49 -0.60 7.92
CA TYR A 97 -7.63 0.42 7.35
C TYR A 97 -8.40 1.74 7.20
N THR A 98 -7.81 2.82 7.68
CA THR A 98 -8.31 4.18 7.42
C THR A 98 -7.99 4.57 5.97
N PHE A 99 -9.03 4.74 5.16
CA PHE A 99 -8.91 5.19 3.77
C PHE A 99 -8.85 6.71 3.72
N SER A 100 -7.79 7.24 3.13
CA SER A 100 -7.53 8.68 2.99
C SER A 100 -7.08 9.02 1.58
N ILE A 101 -7.25 10.27 1.20
CA ILE A 101 -6.77 10.81 -0.07
C ILE A 101 -5.86 12.01 0.15
N GLN A 102 -4.90 12.19 -0.76
CA GLN A 102 -4.29 13.50 -0.99
C GLN A 102 -4.92 14.10 -2.24
N VAL A 103 -5.12 15.42 -2.26
CA VAL A 103 -5.76 16.13 -3.36
C VAL A 103 -4.83 17.22 -3.89
N MET A 104 -4.70 17.32 -5.21
CA MET A 104 -3.93 18.34 -5.90
C MET A 104 -4.75 18.94 -7.05
N THR A 105 -4.91 20.25 -7.07
CA THR A 105 -5.61 20.96 -8.18
C THR A 105 -4.76 20.97 -9.46
N PRO A 106 -5.37 21.16 -10.65
CA PRO A 106 -4.62 21.34 -11.90
C PRO A 106 -3.60 22.48 -11.84
N GLU A 107 -3.91 23.57 -11.13
CA GLU A 107 -3.06 24.74 -10.97
C GLU A 107 -1.85 24.42 -10.08
N GLN A 108 -2.06 23.68 -8.99
CA GLN A 108 -0.97 23.20 -8.13
C GLN A 108 -0.07 22.21 -8.89
N ALA A 109 -0.65 21.30 -9.68
CA ALA A 109 0.09 20.32 -10.47
C ALA A 109 1.07 20.96 -11.45
N LYS A 110 0.70 22.09 -12.09
CA LYS A 110 1.58 22.84 -13.00
C LYS A 110 2.77 23.49 -12.29
N LYS A 111 2.64 23.78 -11.00
CA LYS A 111 3.66 24.47 -10.18
C LYS A 111 4.44 23.53 -9.27
N PHE A 112 4.05 22.26 -9.20
CA PHE A 112 4.65 21.31 -8.30
C PHE A 112 6.07 20.97 -8.76
N LYS A 113 7.00 20.84 -7.80
CA LYS A 113 8.43 20.58 -8.06
C LYS A 113 8.70 19.27 -8.81
N PHE A 114 7.79 18.31 -8.72
CA PHE A 114 7.87 17.02 -9.41
C PHE A 114 6.70 16.88 -10.38
N ASN A 115 6.86 16.04 -11.41
CA ASN A 115 5.74 15.61 -12.22
C ASN A 115 4.77 14.79 -11.34
N PRO A 116 3.53 15.25 -11.10
CA PRO A 116 2.59 14.51 -10.26
C PRO A 116 2.18 13.16 -10.86
N PHE A 117 2.43 12.91 -12.15
CA PHE A 117 2.16 11.65 -12.84
C PHE A 117 3.37 10.70 -12.86
N ASP A 118 4.52 11.13 -12.33
CA ASP A 118 5.67 10.25 -12.14
C ASP A 118 5.41 9.31 -10.95
N LEU A 119 5.29 8.02 -11.23
CA LEU A 119 5.05 6.98 -10.24
C LEU A 119 6.17 6.85 -9.21
N THR A 120 7.39 7.29 -9.56
CA THR A 120 8.56 7.23 -8.68
C THR A 120 8.59 8.35 -7.66
N LYS A 121 7.59 9.25 -7.61
CA LYS A 121 7.53 10.41 -6.71
C LYS A 121 6.33 10.35 -5.77
N ILE A 122 6.55 10.81 -4.55
CA ILE A 122 5.50 11.00 -3.54
C ILE A 122 5.07 12.47 -3.47
N TRP A 123 3.86 12.68 -2.95
CA TRP A 123 3.41 14.02 -2.55
C TRP A 123 3.64 14.14 -1.04
N SER A 124 4.41 15.15 -0.62
CA SER A 124 4.68 15.32 0.81
C SER A 124 3.38 15.52 1.58
N HIS A 125 3.22 14.84 2.71
CA HIS A 125 2.05 15.02 3.58
C HIS A 125 2.01 16.41 4.23
N SER A 126 3.14 17.12 4.30
CA SER A 126 3.16 18.51 4.78
C SER A 126 2.58 19.50 3.77
N GLU A 127 2.75 19.23 2.48
CA GLU A 127 2.27 20.09 1.39
C GLU A 127 0.85 19.69 0.97
N PHE A 128 0.58 18.38 0.94
CA PHE A 128 -0.71 17.80 0.58
C PHE A 128 -1.14 16.83 1.69
N PRO A 129 -1.81 17.31 2.74
CA PRO A 129 -2.18 16.48 3.89
C PRO A 129 -3.18 15.39 3.51
N LEU A 130 -3.22 14.34 4.31
CA LEU A 130 -4.20 13.27 4.17
C LEU A 130 -5.58 13.76 4.60
N ILE A 131 -6.57 13.54 3.76
CA ILE A 131 -7.99 13.81 4.02
C ILE A 131 -8.67 12.45 4.23
N PRO A 132 -9.16 12.14 5.44
CA PRO A 132 -9.90 10.91 5.69
C PRO A 132 -11.18 10.85 4.86
N VAL A 133 -11.45 9.70 4.25
CA VAL A 133 -12.64 9.45 3.43
C VAL A 133 -13.52 8.37 4.04
N GLY A 134 -12.93 7.33 4.61
CA GLY A 134 -13.69 6.22 5.18
C GLY A 134 -12.82 5.16 5.82
N LYS A 135 -13.41 3.99 6.05
CA LYS A 135 -12.76 2.87 6.72
C LYS A 135 -13.07 1.56 5.98
N LEU A 136 -12.03 0.81 5.65
CA LEU A 136 -12.11 -0.55 5.11
C LEU A 136 -11.98 -1.53 6.28
N VAL A 137 -12.86 -2.53 6.39
CA VAL A 137 -12.78 -3.59 7.41
C VAL A 137 -12.92 -4.93 6.71
N LEU A 138 -11.96 -5.83 6.91
CA LEU A 138 -12.02 -7.21 6.41
C LEU A 138 -12.59 -8.09 7.53
N ASN A 139 -13.82 -8.56 7.38
CA ASN A 139 -14.55 -9.26 8.44
C ASN A 139 -15.09 -10.64 8.05
N ARG A 140 -14.73 -11.15 6.88
CA ARG A 140 -15.16 -12.47 6.40
C ARG A 140 -14.05 -13.12 5.58
N ASN A 141 -13.78 -14.39 5.88
CA ASN A 141 -12.90 -15.23 5.06
C ASN A 141 -13.67 -15.79 3.86
N PRO A 142 -12.99 -16.16 2.76
CA PRO A 142 -13.62 -16.91 1.70
C PRO A 142 -14.09 -18.28 2.21
N GLU A 143 -15.24 -18.75 1.73
CA GLU A 143 -15.71 -20.12 1.92
C GLU A 143 -14.95 -21.07 1.00
N ASN A 144 -14.59 -20.60 -0.21
CA ASN A 144 -13.77 -21.34 -1.15
C ASN A 144 -12.62 -20.47 -1.68
N TYR A 145 -11.39 -20.82 -1.29
CA TYR A 145 -10.20 -20.06 -1.67
C TYR A 145 -10.01 -19.96 -3.19
N PHE A 146 -10.25 -21.05 -3.93
CA PHE A 146 -10.05 -21.03 -5.38
C PHE A 146 -11.07 -20.11 -6.06
N ALA A 147 -12.35 -20.32 -5.77
CA ALA A 147 -13.44 -19.60 -6.42
C ALA A 147 -13.46 -18.10 -6.08
N GLU A 148 -13.09 -17.72 -4.85
CA GLU A 148 -13.19 -16.32 -4.40
C GLU A 148 -11.87 -15.57 -4.44
N VAL A 149 -10.73 -16.23 -4.22
CA VAL A 149 -9.40 -15.57 -4.17
C VAL A 149 -8.60 -15.85 -5.44
N THR A 150 -8.54 -17.10 -5.89
CA THR A 150 -7.72 -17.44 -7.08
C THR A 150 -8.35 -16.95 -8.39
N GLN A 151 -9.69 -16.88 -8.44
CA GLN A 151 -10.43 -16.46 -9.64
C GLN A 151 -10.85 -14.97 -9.65
N ILE A 152 -10.45 -14.16 -8.66
CA ILE A 152 -10.78 -12.73 -8.66
C ILE A 152 -10.06 -12.01 -9.83
N ALA A 153 -10.77 -11.12 -10.52
CA ALA A 153 -10.28 -10.36 -11.69
C ALA A 153 -10.63 -8.87 -11.57
#